data_AF-A0A0R3S7H4-F1
#
_entry.id   AF-A0A0R3S7H4-F1
#
_cell.length_a   1.000
_cell.length_b   1.000
_cell.length_c   1.000
_cell.angle_alpha   90.00
_cell.angle_beta   90.00
_cell.angle_gamma   90.00
#
_symmetry.space_group_name_H-M   'P 1'
#
loop_
_entity.id
_entity.type
_entity.pdbx_description
1 polymer ?
#
loop_
_entity_poly.entity_id
_entity_poly.type
_entity_poly.pdbx_seq_one_letter_code
_entity_poly.pdbx_strand_id
1 'polypeptide(L)'
;LQVVSSWFRLFLYCTLGDGPVSLYIPKGSRVPIIPCALRRCKHLLITTSSHEPIIVPADNCLVQLNDILQMHAAFVQEYSAVTDDSEIVSVPFPFNESNLTDGHFSLHPSVLKLREKLGLDSLCGYLTLLCKKQTAEYEEQSDKNRKGGCTTISKDPRKITGLRPHLRDDETYADYTLLDCVFGVPLFDENLNRVICQRIKDCELLDPKNSNMVEFANHDLAQSLRKLIGKYQIWGEEPSSVWKMSRWSPPTQTLLFQNGEINIVDDLRVWQVREYSSIELT
;
A
#
# COMPACT_ATOMS: atom_id res chain seq x y z
N LEU A 1 2.10 -14.04 -10.83
CA LEU A 1 2.17 -12.58 -11.00
C LEU A 1 3.00 -12.00 -9.86
N GLN A 2 3.93 -11.08 -10.10
CA GLN A 2 4.55 -10.26 -9.03
C GLN A 2 3.47 -9.33 -8.45
N VAL A 3 2.60 -9.89 -7.61
CA VAL A 3 1.53 -9.18 -6.87
C VAL A 3 2.14 -8.16 -5.89
N VAL A 4 3.46 -8.19 -5.67
CA VAL A 4 4.17 -7.31 -4.72
C VAL A 4 5.01 -6.24 -5.44
N SER A 5 4.64 -5.87 -6.68
CA SER A 5 5.34 -4.79 -7.41
C SER A 5 4.81 -3.41 -7.01
N SER A 6 5.67 -2.39 -6.95
CA SER A 6 5.26 -1.00 -6.72
C SER A 6 4.16 -0.55 -7.69
N TRP A 7 4.19 -1.07 -8.93
CA TRP A 7 3.13 -0.87 -9.93
C TRP A 7 1.77 -1.37 -9.47
N PHE A 8 1.72 -2.55 -8.86
CA PHE A 8 0.47 -3.10 -8.38
C PHE A 8 -0.11 -2.26 -7.23
N ARG A 9 0.71 -1.81 -6.28
CA ARG A 9 0.24 -0.88 -5.23
C ARG A 9 -0.29 0.43 -5.79
N LEU A 10 0.48 1.06 -6.68
CA LEU A 10 0.05 2.29 -7.36
C LEU A 10 -1.27 2.07 -8.14
N PHE A 11 -1.43 0.91 -8.77
CA PHE A 11 -2.67 0.52 -9.44
C PHE A 11 -3.85 0.40 -8.48
N LEU A 12 -3.68 -0.26 -7.33
CA LEU A 12 -4.73 -0.36 -6.31
C LEU A 12 -5.17 1.02 -5.85
N TYR A 13 -4.21 1.91 -5.54
CA TYR A 13 -4.52 3.23 -5.01
C TYR A 13 -5.21 4.13 -6.05
N CYS A 14 -4.78 4.11 -7.31
CA CYS A 14 -5.48 4.82 -8.38
C CYS A 14 -6.87 4.25 -8.68
N THR A 15 -7.04 2.93 -8.61
CA THR A 15 -8.34 2.29 -8.85
C THR A 15 -9.34 2.69 -7.77
N LEU A 16 -8.86 2.80 -6.53
CA LEU A 16 -9.66 3.24 -5.40
C LEU A 16 -9.87 4.75 -5.34
N GLY A 17 -8.91 5.55 -5.79
CA GLY A 17 -8.85 6.97 -5.49
C GLY A 17 -8.49 7.25 -4.02
N ASP A 18 -8.02 6.23 -3.31
CA ASP A 18 -7.68 6.25 -1.88
C ASP A 18 -6.48 5.33 -1.64
N GLY A 19 -5.61 5.73 -0.70
CA GLY A 19 -4.36 5.06 -0.38
C GLY A 19 -3.46 5.96 0.50
N PRO A 20 -2.37 5.42 1.05
CA PRO A 20 -1.34 6.24 1.69
C PRO A 20 -0.58 7.04 0.63
N VAL A 21 -0.13 8.25 0.98
CA VAL A 21 0.77 9.01 0.11
C VAL A 21 2.00 8.15 -0.17
N SER A 22 2.31 7.92 -1.44
CA SER A 22 3.33 6.93 -1.83
C SER A 22 4.25 7.48 -2.92
N LEU A 23 5.54 7.39 -2.70
CA LEU A 23 6.60 7.86 -3.58
C LEU A 23 7.48 6.69 -4.01
N TYR A 24 7.46 6.37 -5.29
CA TYR A 24 8.45 5.49 -5.89
C TYR A 24 9.64 6.29 -6.36
N ILE A 25 10.85 5.83 -6.02
CA ILE A 25 12.12 6.48 -6.38
C ILE A 25 13.03 5.44 -7.06
N PRO A 26 13.45 5.68 -8.31
CA PRO A 26 14.39 4.80 -9.01
C PRO A 26 15.74 4.71 -8.31
N LYS A 27 16.39 3.54 -8.46
CA LYS A 27 17.78 3.33 -8.04
C LYS A 27 18.70 4.40 -8.65
N GLY A 28 19.67 4.87 -7.87
CA GLY A 28 20.67 5.85 -8.27
C GLY A 28 20.23 7.30 -8.06
N SER A 29 18.99 7.53 -7.62
CA SER A 29 18.49 8.86 -7.30
C SER A 29 19.08 9.37 -5.99
N ARG A 30 19.22 10.70 -5.88
CA ARG A 30 19.54 11.38 -4.61
C ARG A 30 18.38 12.27 -4.20
N VAL A 31 17.88 12.05 -2.99
CA VAL A 31 16.76 12.79 -2.41
C VAL A 31 17.31 13.79 -1.41
N PRO A 32 17.35 15.10 -1.74
CA PRO A 32 17.85 16.12 -0.82
C PRO A 32 16.80 16.50 0.23
N ILE A 33 15.52 16.35 -0.10
CA ILE A 33 14.39 16.81 0.70
C ILE A 33 13.24 15.81 0.50
N ILE A 34 12.57 15.44 1.59
CA ILE A 34 11.32 14.66 1.52
C ILE A 34 10.18 15.55 1.04
N PRO A 35 9.37 15.12 0.05
CA PRO A 35 8.22 15.89 -0.42
C PRO A 35 7.29 16.32 0.71
N CYS A 36 6.73 17.52 0.60
CA CYS A 36 5.83 18.08 1.62
C CYS A 36 4.65 17.14 1.96
N ALA A 37 4.17 16.38 0.97
CA ALA A 37 3.11 15.38 1.14
C ALA A 37 3.47 14.30 2.18
N LEU A 38 4.74 13.92 2.30
CA LEU A 38 5.23 12.91 3.25
C LEU A 38 5.83 13.52 4.53
N ARG A 39 6.13 14.82 4.54
CA ARG A 39 6.72 15.53 5.70
C ARG A 39 5.75 15.68 6.87
N ARG A 40 4.44 15.63 6.59
CA ARG A 40 3.39 15.73 7.61
C ARG A 40 3.23 14.44 8.43
N CYS A 41 3.83 13.35 7.98
CA CYS A 41 3.73 12.04 8.60
C CYS A 41 4.81 11.87 9.68
N LYS A 42 4.50 11.19 10.79
CA LYS A 42 5.50 10.88 11.85
C LYS A 42 6.46 9.78 11.38
N HIS A 43 5.94 8.75 10.70
CA HIS A 43 6.70 7.62 10.19
C HIS A 43 6.49 7.40 8.70
N LEU A 44 7.50 6.81 8.06
CA LEU A 44 7.49 6.38 6.67
C LEU A 44 7.83 4.90 6.59
N LEU A 45 7.13 4.18 5.72
CA LEU A 45 7.44 2.80 5.36
C LEU A 45 8.26 2.78 4.09
N ILE A 46 9.49 2.28 4.16
CA ILE A 46 10.37 2.11 3.00
C ILE A 46 10.40 0.63 2.63
N THR A 47 9.89 0.31 1.44
CA THR A 47 9.94 -1.04 0.86
C THR A 47 10.93 -1.07 -0.30
N THR A 48 11.76 -2.11 -0.34
CA THR A 48 12.71 -2.36 -1.45
C THR A 48 12.43 -3.73 -2.09
N SER A 49 13.09 -4.02 -3.21
CA SER A 49 13.00 -5.33 -3.87
C SER A 49 13.76 -6.44 -3.16
N SER A 50 14.69 -6.10 -2.27
CA SER A 50 15.75 -7.01 -1.81
C SER A 50 15.80 -7.18 -0.30
N HIS A 51 15.27 -6.22 0.46
CA HIS A 51 15.28 -6.24 1.92
C HIS A 51 13.85 -6.17 2.47
N GLU A 52 13.69 -6.61 3.71
CA GLU A 52 12.45 -6.40 4.45
C GLU A 52 12.14 -4.89 4.54
N PRO A 53 10.85 -4.51 4.56
CA PRO A 53 10.48 -3.12 4.76
C PRO A 53 10.99 -2.59 6.09
N ILE A 54 11.31 -1.31 6.11
CA ILE A 54 11.72 -0.58 7.31
C ILE A 54 10.75 0.55 7.59
N ILE A 55 10.44 0.78 8.87
CA ILE A 55 9.68 1.94 9.34
C ILE A 55 10.69 2.94 9.90
N VAL A 56 10.70 4.15 9.36
CA VAL A 56 11.64 5.21 9.72
C VAL A 56 10.90 6.48 10.12
N PRO A 57 11.36 7.22 11.15
CA PRO A 57 10.89 8.57 11.42
C PRO A 57 11.12 9.50 10.22
N ALA A 58 10.13 10.34 9.88
CA ALA A 58 10.21 11.21 8.71
C ALA A 58 11.32 12.27 8.80
N ASP A 59 11.67 12.69 10.02
CA ASP A 59 12.71 13.68 10.33
C ASP A 59 14.14 13.16 10.10
N ASN A 60 14.37 11.85 10.17
CA ASN A 60 15.70 11.24 10.01
C ASN A 60 15.79 10.19 8.89
N CYS A 61 14.82 10.16 7.98
CA CYS A 61 14.78 9.14 6.93
C CYS A 61 15.77 9.37 5.78
N LEU A 62 16.23 10.61 5.55
CA LEU A 62 16.97 10.99 4.34
C LEU A 62 18.30 10.26 4.18
N VAL A 63 19.05 10.06 5.27
CA VAL A 63 20.35 9.36 5.22
C VAL A 63 20.13 7.92 4.78
N GLN A 64 19.25 7.20 5.50
CA GLN A 64 18.94 5.80 5.23
C GLN A 64 18.33 5.61 3.83
N LEU A 65 17.42 6.49 3.43
CA LEU A 65 16.80 6.46 2.11
C LEU A 65 17.84 6.64 1.00
N ASN A 66 18.75 7.62 1.14
CA ASN A 66 19.81 7.83 0.14
C ASN A 66 20.80 6.67 0.07
N ASP A 67 21.12 6.03 1.20
CA ASP A 67 21.97 4.84 1.22
C ASP A 67 21.30 3.65 0.49
N ILE A 68 19.99 3.44 0.74
CA ILE A 68 19.20 2.43 0.02
C ILE A 68 19.21 2.71 -1.47
N LEU A 69 19.03 3.97 -1.88
CA LEU A 69 18.93 4.38 -3.28
C LEU A 69 20.21 4.18 -4.07
N GLN A 70 21.39 4.09 -3.42
CA GLN A 70 22.62 3.73 -4.11
C GLN A 70 22.56 2.32 -4.70
N MET A 71 21.87 1.39 -4.03
CA MET A 71 21.87 -0.03 -4.36
C MET A 71 20.55 -0.53 -4.95
N HIS A 72 19.42 0.05 -4.55
CA HIS A 72 18.07 -0.42 -4.87
C HIS A 72 17.14 0.75 -5.21
N ALA A 73 16.03 0.45 -5.88
CA ALA A 73 14.90 1.39 -5.92
C ALA A 73 14.13 1.32 -4.60
N ALA A 74 13.47 2.40 -4.22
CA ALA A 74 12.72 2.50 -2.98
C ALA A 74 11.26 2.89 -3.26
N PHE A 75 10.34 2.24 -2.55
CA PHE A 75 8.95 2.65 -2.46
C PHE A 75 8.71 3.19 -1.05
N VAL A 76 8.57 4.51 -0.93
CA VAL A 76 8.42 5.23 0.33
C VAL A 76 6.94 5.57 0.50
N GLN A 77 6.34 5.18 1.61
CA GLN A 77 4.93 5.40 1.87
C GLN A 77 4.74 6.11 3.20
N GLU A 78 3.72 6.96 3.28
CA GLU A 78 3.15 7.39 4.55
C GLU A 78 2.81 6.17 5.40
N TYR A 79 3.17 6.23 6.68
CA TYR A 79 2.87 5.20 7.66
C TYR A 79 2.14 5.77 8.88
N SER A 80 1.56 4.88 9.68
CA SER A 80 0.84 5.24 10.90
C SER A 80 1.72 6.02 11.89
N ALA A 81 1.09 6.91 12.66
CA ALA A 81 1.72 7.56 13.79
C ALA A 81 2.12 6.55 14.88
N VAL A 82 1.38 5.45 14.99
CA VAL A 82 1.60 4.35 15.93
C VAL A 82 2.27 3.19 15.20
N THR A 83 3.23 2.53 15.83
CA THR A 83 4.02 1.43 15.25
C THR A 83 3.90 0.17 16.11
N ASP A 84 2.71 -0.09 16.67
CA ASP A 84 2.47 -1.26 17.51
C ASP A 84 1.97 -2.45 16.68
N ASP A 85 0.94 -3.17 17.13
CA ASP A 85 0.30 -4.23 16.34
C ASP A 85 -1.14 -3.83 15.92
N SER A 86 -1.57 -2.62 16.26
CA SER A 86 -2.93 -2.11 16.00
C SER A 86 -3.04 -1.28 14.72
N GLU A 87 -1.92 -0.88 14.13
CA GLU A 87 -1.92 -0.05 12.93
C GLU A 87 -2.25 -0.83 11.65
N ILE A 88 -2.14 -2.16 11.67
CA ILE A 88 -2.49 -3.03 10.53
C ILE A 88 -3.67 -3.93 10.84
N VAL A 89 -4.64 -3.96 9.92
CA VAL A 89 -5.76 -4.90 9.95
C VAL A 89 -5.78 -5.73 8.67
N SER A 90 -5.94 -7.05 8.81
CA SER A 90 -6.07 -7.97 7.68
C SER A 90 -7.51 -8.36 7.44
N VAL A 91 -7.98 -8.18 6.20
CA VAL A 91 -9.33 -8.53 5.76
C VAL A 91 -9.26 -9.68 4.77
N PRO A 92 -9.54 -10.93 5.18
CA PRO A 92 -9.50 -12.08 4.28
C PRO A 92 -10.61 -12.02 3.22
N PHE A 93 -10.34 -12.60 2.06
CA PHE A 93 -11.31 -12.90 1.00
C PHE A 93 -11.10 -14.33 0.46
N PRO A 94 -12.14 -15.03 -0.06
CA PRO A 94 -13.51 -14.57 -0.37
C PRO A 94 -14.30 -14.05 0.82
N PHE A 95 -15.26 -13.16 0.58
CA PHE A 95 -16.08 -12.59 1.65
C PHE A 95 -17.24 -13.52 1.98
N ASN A 96 -17.53 -13.71 3.27
CA ASN A 96 -18.70 -14.46 3.72
C ASN A 96 -19.78 -13.46 4.16
N GLU A 97 -20.93 -13.47 3.49
CA GLU A 97 -22.06 -12.57 3.73
C GLU A 97 -22.83 -12.91 5.02
N SER A 98 -22.67 -14.14 5.53
CA SER A 98 -23.62 -14.72 6.49
C SER A 98 -23.68 -14.06 7.88
N ASN A 99 -22.76 -13.15 8.24
CA ASN A 99 -22.72 -12.48 9.55
C ASN A 99 -22.13 -11.05 9.52
N LEU A 100 -22.38 -10.28 8.46
CA LEU A 100 -21.85 -8.91 8.38
C LEU A 100 -22.65 -7.98 9.31
N THR A 101 -22.01 -7.52 10.39
CA THR A 101 -22.55 -6.48 11.28
C THR A 101 -21.90 -5.13 10.98
N ASP A 102 -22.55 -4.05 11.42
CA ASP A 102 -22.00 -2.71 11.28
C ASP A 102 -20.60 -2.61 11.93
N GLY A 103 -19.71 -1.87 11.30
CA GLY A 103 -18.31 -1.78 11.70
C GLY A 103 -17.40 -2.95 11.24
N HIS A 104 -17.91 -3.99 10.58
CA HIS A 104 -17.04 -5.04 10.02
C HIS A 104 -16.17 -4.49 8.87
N PHE A 105 -14.88 -4.83 8.82
CA PHE A 105 -13.95 -4.31 7.80
C PHE A 105 -14.25 -4.75 6.37
N SER A 106 -14.97 -5.86 6.19
CA SER A 106 -15.47 -6.26 4.86
C SER A 106 -16.48 -5.28 4.26
N LEU A 107 -17.11 -4.44 5.08
CA LEU A 107 -18.03 -3.38 4.63
C LEU A 107 -17.31 -2.04 4.36
N HIS A 108 -15.99 -1.97 4.58
CA HIS A 108 -15.22 -0.76 4.34
C HIS A 108 -15.35 -0.32 2.86
N PRO A 109 -15.59 0.98 2.56
CA PRO A 109 -15.82 1.46 1.18
C PRO A 109 -14.74 1.04 0.18
N SER A 110 -13.46 1.19 0.53
CA SER A 110 -12.33 0.74 -0.29
C SER A 110 -12.28 -0.78 -0.48
N VAL A 111 -12.73 -1.58 0.50
CA VAL A 111 -12.80 -3.04 0.38
C VAL A 111 -13.92 -3.44 -0.59
N LEU A 112 -15.10 -2.85 -0.46
CA LEU A 112 -16.24 -3.09 -1.34
C LEU A 112 -15.92 -2.70 -2.80
N LYS A 113 -15.29 -1.54 -3.00
CA LYS A 113 -14.89 -1.09 -4.33
C LYS A 113 -13.84 -2.01 -4.96
N LEU A 114 -12.86 -2.51 -4.21
CA LEU A 114 -11.91 -3.50 -4.71
C LEU A 114 -12.55 -4.86 -4.97
N ARG A 115 -13.46 -5.29 -4.12
CA ARG A 115 -14.21 -6.54 -4.27
C ARG A 115 -14.88 -6.60 -5.64
N GLU A 116 -15.58 -5.53 -6.01
CA GLU A 116 -16.22 -5.40 -7.32
C GLU A 116 -15.18 -5.30 -8.45
N LYS A 117 -14.19 -4.42 -8.33
CA LYS A 117 -13.22 -4.14 -9.41
C LYS A 117 -12.29 -5.30 -9.73
N LEU A 118 -11.89 -6.08 -8.73
CA LEU A 118 -10.95 -7.20 -8.89
C LEU A 118 -11.64 -8.57 -8.90
N GLY A 119 -12.96 -8.62 -8.71
CA GLY A 119 -13.71 -9.87 -8.59
C GLY A 119 -13.21 -10.74 -7.43
N LEU A 120 -12.95 -10.12 -6.27
CA LEU A 120 -12.31 -10.80 -5.13
C LEU A 120 -13.12 -11.97 -4.56
N ASP A 121 -14.43 -12.05 -4.83
CA ASP A 121 -15.26 -13.19 -4.45
C ASP A 121 -14.88 -14.48 -5.16
N SER A 122 -14.27 -14.38 -6.34
CA SER A 122 -13.76 -15.54 -7.11
C SER A 122 -12.29 -15.85 -6.83
N LEU A 123 -11.62 -15.02 -6.01
CA LEU A 123 -10.20 -15.15 -5.70
C LEU A 123 -10.02 -15.45 -4.21
N CYS A 124 -8.81 -15.83 -3.81
CA CYS A 124 -8.47 -16.00 -2.40
C CYS A 124 -7.26 -15.16 -2.03
N GLY A 125 -7.25 -14.69 -0.78
CA GLY A 125 -6.22 -13.79 -0.30
C GLY A 125 -6.68 -12.95 0.88
N TYR A 126 -5.97 -11.85 1.09
CA TYR A 126 -6.30 -10.87 2.12
C TYR A 126 -5.89 -9.47 1.70
N LEU A 127 -6.67 -8.50 2.17
CA LEU A 127 -6.35 -7.08 2.08
C LEU A 127 -5.65 -6.65 3.37
N THR A 128 -4.71 -5.72 3.25
CA THR A 128 -4.03 -5.09 4.38
C THR A 128 -4.50 -3.64 4.46
N LEU A 129 -5.16 -3.28 5.55
CA LEU A 129 -5.59 -1.92 5.85
C LEU A 129 -4.63 -1.29 6.86
N LEU A 130 -4.28 -0.02 6.65
CA LEU A 130 -3.43 0.77 7.53
C LEU A 130 -4.29 1.81 8.26
N CYS A 131 -4.16 1.87 9.59
CA CYS A 131 -4.74 2.92 10.42
C CYS A 131 -3.94 4.22 10.27
N LYS A 132 -4.61 5.31 9.91
CA LYS A 132 -4.06 6.66 9.81
C LYS A 132 -4.37 7.55 11.02
N LYS A 133 -5.19 7.06 11.97
CA LYS A 133 -5.64 7.85 13.11
C LYS A 133 -4.44 8.35 13.92
N GLN A 134 -4.35 9.67 14.04
CA GLN A 134 -3.45 10.31 15.00
C GLN A 134 -4.17 10.29 16.34
N THR A 135 -3.83 9.36 17.23
CA THR A 135 -4.35 9.39 18.59
C THR A 135 -3.80 10.64 19.29
N ALA A 136 -4.65 11.65 19.47
CA ALA A 136 -4.35 12.86 20.23
C ALA A 136 -3.95 12.54 21.69
N GLU A 137 -4.37 11.38 22.21
CA GLU A 137 -4.13 10.93 23.59
C GLU A 137 -2.65 10.61 23.90
N TYR A 138 -1.79 10.43 22.90
CA TYR A 138 -0.36 10.17 23.14
C TYR A 138 0.53 11.43 23.12
N GLU A 139 -0.02 12.59 22.76
CA GLU A 139 0.77 13.83 22.75
C GLU A 139 1.12 14.27 24.20
N GLU A 140 0.22 14.08 25.16
CA GLU A 140 0.44 14.51 26.56
C GLU A 140 1.39 13.62 27.39
N GLN A 141 1.67 12.38 26.97
CA GLN A 141 2.66 11.52 27.63
C GLN A 141 4.07 11.64 27.02
N SER A 142 4.17 12.12 25.78
CA SER A 142 5.44 12.17 25.02
C SER A 142 6.34 13.36 25.38
N ASP A 143 5.78 14.44 25.92
CA ASP A 143 6.54 15.65 26.27
C ASP A 143 7.39 15.54 27.55
N LYS A 144 7.20 14.50 28.37
CA LYS A 144 8.01 14.29 29.60
C LYS A 144 9.18 13.31 29.44
N ASN A 145 9.27 12.60 28.31
CA ASN A 145 10.35 11.64 28.02
C ASN A 145 11.04 11.96 26.69
N ARG A 146 11.72 13.11 26.62
CA ARG A 146 12.75 13.41 25.61
C ARG A 146 14.00 12.52 25.79
N LYS A 147 13.83 11.21 25.64
CA LYS A 147 14.90 10.24 25.36
C LYS A 147 14.48 9.35 24.18
N GLY A 148 14.41 9.99 23.01
CA GLY A 148 14.70 9.48 21.67
C GLY A 148 14.32 8.04 21.33
N GLY A 149 13.06 7.82 20.94
CA GLY A 149 12.68 6.73 20.04
C GLY A 149 12.97 7.09 18.58
N CYS A 150 14.18 7.56 18.26
CA CYS A 150 14.65 7.77 16.89
C CYS A 150 15.20 6.43 16.34
N THR A 151 14.42 5.37 16.45
CA THR A 151 14.89 4.03 16.09
C THR A 151 14.13 3.54 14.87
N THR A 152 14.87 3.25 13.81
CA THR A 152 14.35 2.50 12.66
C THR A 152 13.84 1.15 13.15
N ILE A 153 12.59 0.83 12.82
CA ILE A 153 11.98 -0.45 13.15
C ILE A 153 12.07 -1.33 11.89
N SER A 154 12.88 -2.39 11.98
CA SER A 154 12.97 -3.41 10.94
C SER A 154 11.92 -4.49 11.22
N LYS A 155 10.66 -4.17 10.92
CA LYS A 155 9.50 -5.06 11.00
C LYS A 155 8.74 -4.93 9.70
N ASP A 156 8.36 -6.05 9.08
CA ASP A 156 7.38 -6.01 8.00
C ASP A 156 5.98 -5.92 8.63
N PRO A 157 5.32 -4.75 8.58
CA PRO A 157 4.02 -4.60 9.23
C PRO A 157 2.95 -5.49 8.60
N ARG A 158 3.17 -5.96 7.36
CA ARG A 158 2.26 -6.87 6.66
C ARG A 158 2.36 -8.32 7.13
N LYS A 159 3.38 -8.65 7.94
CA LYS A 159 3.55 -9.99 8.54
C LYS A 159 2.93 -10.10 9.92
N ILE A 160 2.55 -8.99 10.54
CA ILE A 160 1.92 -8.97 11.86
C ILE A 160 0.47 -8.56 11.67
N THR A 161 -0.41 -9.53 11.88
CA THR A 161 -1.81 -9.44 11.49
C THR A 161 -2.66 -9.47 12.74
N GLY A 162 -3.13 -8.28 13.15
CA GLY A 162 -4.29 -8.20 14.02
C GLY A 162 -5.50 -8.70 13.25
N LEU A 163 -5.91 -9.96 13.46
CA LEU A 163 -7.19 -10.47 12.99
C LEU A 163 -8.31 -9.83 13.80
N ARG A 164 -8.61 -8.59 13.43
CA ARG A 164 -9.67 -7.81 14.02
C ARG A 164 -10.75 -7.60 12.97
N PRO A 165 -11.91 -8.27 13.11
CA PRO A 165 -12.95 -8.20 12.10
C PRO A 165 -13.75 -6.90 12.12
N HIS A 166 -13.79 -6.17 13.25
CA HIS A 166 -14.63 -4.99 13.44
C HIS A 166 -13.84 -3.78 13.94
N LEU A 167 -14.31 -2.57 13.59
CA LEU A 167 -13.89 -1.28 14.15
C LEU A 167 -14.02 -1.25 15.68
N ARG A 168 -13.22 -0.42 16.35
CA ARG A 168 -13.41 -0.08 17.76
C ARG A 168 -14.45 1.03 17.85
N ASP A 169 -15.02 1.23 19.03
CA ASP A 169 -16.06 2.23 19.27
C ASP A 169 -15.62 3.66 18.92
N ASP A 170 -14.32 3.95 18.98
CA ASP A 170 -13.73 5.25 18.68
C ASP A 170 -13.21 5.39 17.23
N GLU A 171 -13.37 4.35 16.40
CA GLU A 171 -12.81 4.28 15.05
C GLU A 171 -13.91 4.32 13.98
N THR A 172 -13.54 4.87 12.83
CA THR A 172 -14.40 4.92 11.64
C THR A 172 -13.68 4.29 10.45
N TYR A 173 -14.42 3.95 9.39
CA TYR A 173 -13.78 3.47 8.15
C TYR A 173 -12.80 4.49 7.56
N ALA A 174 -13.02 5.79 7.74
CA ALA A 174 -12.13 6.84 7.22
C ALA A 174 -10.74 6.86 7.90
N ASP A 175 -10.64 6.25 9.08
CA ASP A 175 -9.35 6.09 9.77
C ASP A 175 -8.47 5.02 9.12
N TYR A 176 -9.01 4.24 8.19
CA TYR A 176 -8.30 3.16 7.52
C TYR A 176 -8.15 3.44 6.03
N THR A 177 -6.99 3.07 5.48
CA THR A 177 -6.76 3.10 4.04
C THR A 177 -6.21 1.76 3.57
N LEU A 178 -6.37 1.44 2.29
CA LEU A 178 -5.75 0.24 1.74
C LEU A 178 -4.22 0.42 1.66
N LEU A 179 -3.49 -0.51 2.27
CA LEU A 179 -2.05 -0.61 2.14
C LEU A 179 -1.63 -1.61 1.08
N ASP A 180 -2.19 -2.83 1.08
CA ASP A 180 -1.81 -3.88 0.13
C ASP A 180 -2.96 -4.87 -0.14
N CYS A 181 -2.85 -5.60 -1.25
CA CYS A 181 -3.75 -6.71 -1.60
C CYS A 181 -2.91 -7.93 -1.95
N VAL A 182 -2.99 -8.97 -1.13
CA VAL A 182 -2.19 -10.18 -1.29
C VAL A 182 -3.09 -11.32 -1.73
N PHE A 183 -2.81 -11.89 -2.90
CA PHE A 183 -3.48 -13.08 -3.40
C PHE A 183 -2.80 -14.36 -2.91
N GLY A 184 -3.60 -15.38 -2.60
CA GLY A 184 -3.16 -16.68 -2.12
C GLY A 184 -3.24 -16.83 -0.60
N VAL A 185 -2.81 -18.01 -0.12
CA VAL A 185 -2.91 -18.37 1.29
C VAL A 185 -1.61 -18.02 2.02
N PRO A 186 -1.65 -17.23 3.11
CA PRO A 186 -0.46 -16.93 3.90
C PRO A 186 -0.02 -18.19 4.66
N LEU A 187 1.21 -18.66 4.42
CA LEU A 187 1.68 -19.91 5.04
C LEU A 187 2.11 -19.76 6.50
N PHE A 188 2.50 -18.55 6.91
CA PHE A 188 3.09 -18.29 8.23
C PHE A 188 2.14 -17.59 9.21
N ASP A 189 0.90 -17.34 8.79
CA ASP A 189 -0.17 -16.85 9.66
C ASP A 189 -1.22 -17.96 9.77
N GLU A 190 -1.12 -18.77 10.82
CA GLU A 190 -1.99 -19.93 11.03
C GLU A 190 -3.48 -19.53 11.04
N ASN A 191 -3.80 -18.40 11.66
CA ASN A 191 -5.18 -17.97 11.82
C ASN A 191 -5.76 -17.49 10.49
N LEU A 192 -5.04 -16.62 9.77
CA LEU A 192 -5.49 -16.11 8.48
C LEU A 192 -5.50 -17.22 7.41
N ASN A 193 -4.53 -18.14 7.46
CA ASN A 193 -4.51 -19.34 6.65
C ASN A 193 -5.78 -20.16 6.85
N ARG A 194 -6.10 -20.49 8.11
CA ARG A 194 -7.29 -21.28 8.46
C ARG A 194 -8.57 -20.61 7.96
N VAL A 195 -8.71 -19.30 8.15
CA VAL A 195 -9.88 -18.54 7.69
C VAL A 195 -10.00 -18.56 6.16
N ILE A 196 -8.90 -18.31 5.44
CA ILE A 196 -8.91 -18.30 3.97
C ILE A 196 -9.18 -19.71 3.42
N CYS A 197 -8.52 -20.74 3.95
CA CYS A 197 -8.74 -22.13 3.55
C CYS A 197 -10.19 -22.58 3.77
N GLN A 198 -10.80 -22.18 4.89
CA GLN A 198 -12.21 -22.44 5.15
C GLN A 198 -13.10 -21.76 4.10
N ARG A 199 -12.84 -20.49 3.78
CA ARG A 199 -13.60 -19.74 2.76
C ARG A 199 -13.42 -20.28 1.34
N ILE A 200 -12.22 -20.76 0.99
CA ILE A 200 -11.97 -21.45 -0.29
C ILE A 200 -12.91 -22.65 -0.44
N LYS A 201 -13.08 -23.43 0.64
CA LYS A 201 -13.97 -24.59 0.68
C LYS A 201 -15.44 -24.17 0.61
N ASP A 202 -15.84 -23.21 1.44
CA ASP A 202 -17.24 -22.77 1.55
C ASP A 202 -17.75 -22.08 0.28
N CYS A 203 -16.87 -21.37 -0.45
CA CYS A 203 -17.19 -20.70 -1.71
C CYS A 203 -16.93 -21.57 -2.96
N GLU A 204 -16.53 -22.84 -2.79
CA GLU A 204 -16.27 -23.78 -3.89
C GLU A 204 -15.33 -23.20 -4.98
N LEU A 205 -14.33 -22.40 -4.58
CA LEU A 205 -13.46 -21.68 -5.54
C LEU A 205 -12.69 -22.61 -6.49
N LEU A 206 -12.42 -23.84 -6.06
CA LEU A 206 -11.67 -24.84 -6.81
C LEU A 206 -12.58 -25.74 -7.66
N ASP A 207 -13.89 -25.51 -7.69
CA ASP A 207 -14.79 -26.20 -8.60
C ASP A 207 -14.51 -25.73 -10.05
N PRO A 208 -14.29 -26.65 -11.01
CA PRO A 208 -14.07 -26.32 -12.42
C PRO A 208 -15.15 -25.43 -13.05
N LYS A 209 -16.38 -25.40 -12.51
CA LYS A 209 -17.45 -24.52 -12.99
C LYS A 209 -17.16 -23.04 -12.74
N ASN A 210 -16.37 -22.75 -11.70
CA ASN A 210 -16.04 -21.39 -11.26
C ASN A 210 -14.74 -20.85 -11.91
N SER A 211 -13.98 -21.69 -12.62
CA SER A 211 -12.68 -21.33 -13.20
C SER A 211 -12.76 -20.21 -14.24
N ASN A 212 -13.82 -20.20 -15.06
CA ASN A 212 -14.00 -19.20 -16.13
C ASN A 212 -14.09 -17.77 -15.58
N MET A 213 -14.71 -17.58 -14.40
CA MET A 213 -14.81 -16.27 -13.76
C MET A 213 -13.45 -15.78 -13.27
N VAL A 214 -12.64 -16.69 -12.71
CA VAL A 214 -11.28 -16.41 -12.22
C VAL A 214 -10.36 -16.00 -13.36
N GLU A 215 -10.43 -16.72 -14.49
CA GLU A 215 -9.64 -16.39 -15.68
C GLU A 215 -9.98 -15.01 -16.24
N PHE A 216 -11.27 -14.69 -16.33
CA PHE A 216 -11.73 -13.39 -16.81
C PHE A 216 -11.29 -12.24 -15.89
N ALA A 217 -11.50 -12.36 -14.58
CA ALA A 217 -11.10 -11.35 -13.59
C ALA A 217 -9.58 -11.11 -13.60
N ASN A 218 -8.79 -12.18 -13.67
CA ASN A 218 -7.33 -12.08 -13.76
C ASN A 218 -6.86 -11.44 -15.07
N HIS A 219 -7.54 -11.74 -16.18
CA HIS A 219 -7.23 -11.16 -17.48
C HIS A 219 -7.48 -9.64 -17.48
N ASP A 220 -8.66 -9.20 -17.01
CA ASP A 220 -9.01 -7.78 -16.91
C ASP A 220 -8.07 -7.01 -15.98
N LEU A 221 -7.75 -7.59 -14.82
CA LEU A 221 -6.75 -7.05 -13.89
C LEU A 221 -5.39 -6.86 -14.57
N ALA A 222 -4.90 -7.89 -15.26
CA ALA A 222 -3.63 -7.83 -15.95
C ALA A 222 -3.64 -6.79 -17.09
N GLN A 223 -4.74 -6.66 -17.81
CA GLN A 223 -4.89 -5.66 -18.87
C GLN A 223 -4.94 -4.22 -18.32
N SER A 224 -5.68 -4.00 -17.23
CA SER A 224 -5.78 -2.69 -16.56
C SER A 224 -4.45 -2.26 -15.96
N LEU A 225 -3.72 -3.18 -15.31
CA LEU A 225 -2.37 -2.92 -14.81
C LEU A 225 -1.41 -2.59 -15.96
N ARG A 226 -1.48 -3.32 -17.08
CA ARG A 226 -0.68 -3.03 -18.28
C ARG A 226 -0.92 -1.63 -18.81
N LYS A 227 -2.18 -1.21 -18.88
CA LYS A 227 -2.56 0.14 -19.33
C LYS A 227 -1.97 1.22 -18.42
N LEU A 228 -1.98 1.00 -17.10
CA LEU A 228 -1.34 1.91 -16.14
C LEU A 228 0.17 1.99 -16.36
N ILE A 229 0.85 0.85 -16.45
CA ILE A 229 2.30 0.80 -16.69
C ILE A 229 2.63 1.53 -17.99
N GLY A 230 1.89 1.25 -19.08
CA GLY A 230 2.09 1.91 -20.38
C GLY A 230 1.93 3.44 -20.35
N LYS A 231 1.13 3.99 -19.40
CA LYS A 231 0.95 5.44 -19.24
C LYS A 231 2.16 6.12 -18.61
N TYR A 232 2.86 5.46 -17.69
CA TYR A 232 3.91 6.07 -16.85
C TYR A 232 5.31 5.49 -17.09
N GLN A 233 5.44 4.39 -17.81
CA GLN A 233 6.73 3.78 -18.15
C GLN A 233 7.32 4.49 -19.38
N ILE A 234 8.54 5.00 -19.25
CA ILE A 234 9.35 5.40 -20.41
C ILE A 234 10.07 4.16 -20.92
N TRP A 235 9.89 3.88 -22.21
CA TRP A 235 10.65 2.88 -22.95
C TRP A 235 11.78 3.62 -23.65
N GLY A 236 13.04 3.29 -23.33
CA GLY A 236 14.18 3.81 -24.09
C GLY A 236 14.21 3.23 -25.51
N GLU A 237 15.09 3.77 -26.37
CA GLU A 237 15.39 3.13 -27.66
C GLU A 237 15.81 1.67 -27.40
N GLU A 238 15.13 0.73 -28.05
CA GLU A 238 15.24 -0.70 -27.74
C GLU A 238 16.69 -1.22 -27.74
N PRO A 239 17.13 -1.93 -26.68
CA PRO A 239 18.12 -2.96 -26.87
C PRO A 239 17.41 -4.17 -27.51
N SER A 240 17.67 -4.34 -28.80
CA SER A 240 17.53 -5.57 -29.60
C SER A 240 17.06 -6.79 -28.81
N SER A 241 15.82 -7.23 -29.04
CA SER A 241 15.35 -8.64 -29.07
C SER A 241 15.68 -9.62 -27.93
N VAL A 242 16.38 -9.23 -26.85
CA VAL A 242 16.82 -10.14 -25.77
C VAL A 242 15.87 -10.14 -24.56
N TRP A 243 15.02 -9.12 -24.40
CA TRP A 243 14.06 -9.03 -23.28
C TRP A 243 12.68 -9.66 -23.58
N LYS A 244 12.56 -10.47 -24.63
CA LYS A 244 11.37 -11.29 -24.90
C LYS A 244 11.31 -12.52 -23.97
N MET A 245 11.50 -12.36 -22.66
CA MET A 245 10.90 -13.29 -21.69
C MET A 245 11.00 -12.75 -20.26
N SER A 246 9.83 -12.51 -19.67
CA SER A 246 9.56 -12.41 -18.23
C SER A 246 9.96 -11.12 -17.50
N ARG A 247 8.97 -10.60 -16.75
CA ARG A 247 9.06 -9.63 -15.64
C ARG A 247 8.97 -8.15 -16.06
N TRP A 248 7.86 -7.54 -15.64
CA TRP A 248 7.64 -6.10 -15.65
C TRP A 248 8.85 -5.38 -15.03
N SER A 249 9.41 -4.40 -15.74
CA SER A 249 10.43 -3.54 -15.14
C SER A 249 9.79 -2.67 -14.06
N PRO A 250 10.50 -2.42 -12.95
CA PRO A 250 10.04 -1.44 -11.98
C PRO A 250 10.00 -0.04 -12.65
N PRO A 251 9.26 0.94 -12.09
CA PRO A 251 9.20 2.26 -12.70
C PRO A 251 10.61 2.85 -12.91
N THR A 252 10.82 3.51 -14.06
CA THR A 252 12.08 4.18 -14.39
C THR A 252 12.11 5.64 -13.97
N GLN A 253 10.96 6.17 -13.57
CA GLN A 253 10.76 7.55 -13.16
C GLN A 253 10.35 7.63 -11.70
N THR A 254 10.54 8.80 -11.08
CA THR A 254 10.00 9.08 -9.76
C THR A 254 8.50 9.32 -9.88
N LEU A 255 7.70 8.53 -9.16
CA LEU A 255 6.24 8.59 -9.21
C LEU A 255 5.68 8.90 -7.82
N LEU A 256 4.84 9.91 -7.72
CA LEU A 256 4.14 10.28 -6.49
C LEU A 256 2.64 10.00 -6.65
N PHE A 257 2.11 9.15 -5.79
CA PHE A 257 0.67 9.00 -5.58
C PHE A 257 0.21 9.93 -4.45
N GLN A 258 -0.75 10.80 -4.74
CA GLN A 258 -1.40 11.67 -3.76
C GLN A 258 -2.82 11.99 -4.24
N ASN A 259 -3.79 12.02 -3.32
CA ASN A 259 -5.18 12.41 -3.60
C ASN A 259 -5.82 11.63 -4.78
N GLY A 260 -5.51 10.34 -4.91
CA GLY A 260 -6.08 9.48 -5.96
C GLY A 260 -5.34 9.50 -7.30
N GLU A 261 -4.33 10.35 -7.48
CA GLU A 261 -3.62 10.52 -8.75
C GLU A 261 -2.12 10.20 -8.66
N ILE A 262 -1.56 9.68 -9.76
CA ILE A 262 -0.12 9.50 -9.92
C ILE A 262 0.45 10.63 -10.78
N ASN A 263 1.43 11.33 -10.21
CA ASN A 263 2.19 12.39 -10.84
C ASN A 263 3.65 11.97 -11.05
N ILE A 264 4.23 12.38 -12.17
CA ILE A 264 5.66 12.23 -12.44
C ILE A 264 6.39 13.40 -11.77
N VAL A 265 7.46 13.10 -11.04
CA VAL A 265 8.22 14.09 -10.26
C VAL A 265 9.60 14.27 -10.88
N ASP A 266 9.79 15.35 -11.65
CA ASP A 266 11.04 15.62 -12.37
C ASP A 266 12.13 16.28 -11.49
N ASP A 267 11.75 17.15 -10.55
CA ASP A 267 12.69 17.71 -9.56
C ASP A 267 12.09 17.71 -8.16
N LEU A 268 12.59 16.81 -7.31
CA LEU A 268 12.19 16.69 -5.90
C LEU A 268 12.42 17.97 -5.08
N ARG A 269 13.21 18.93 -5.57
CA ARG A 269 13.45 20.23 -4.91
C ARG A 269 12.36 21.27 -5.20
N VAL A 270 11.65 21.15 -6.31
CA VAL A 270 10.66 22.14 -6.78
C VAL A 270 9.27 21.88 -6.17
N TRP A 271 9.04 20.70 -5.59
CA TRP A 271 7.76 20.33 -4.96
C TRP A 271 7.57 20.95 -3.56
N GLN A 272 7.52 22.29 -3.51
CA GLN A 272 6.72 23.03 -2.54
C GLN A 272 5.35 23.24 -3.19
N VAL A 273 4.28 22.70 -2.61
CA VAL A 273 2.92 22.94 -3.12
C VAL A 273 2.67 24.45 -3.15
N ARG A 274 2.21 24.95 -4.31
CA ARG A 274 1.57 26.26 -4.44
C ARG A 274 0.46 26.34 -3.39
N GLU A 275 0.66 27.15 -2.35
CA GLU A 275 -0.44 27.55 -1.48
C GLU A 275 -1.50 28.23 -2.35
N TYR A 276 -2.74 27.73 -2.29
CA TYR A 276 -3.90 28.45 -2.80
C TYR A 276 -4.01 29.76 -1.99
N SER A 277 -3.48 30.84 -2.57
CA SER A 277 -3.76 32.20 -2.13
C SER A 277 -5.15 32.58 -2.64
N SER A 278 -6.18 32.11 -1.95
CA SER A 278 -7.53 32.67 -2.04
C SER A 278 -7.96 33.07 -0.65
N ILE A 279 -7.43 34.21 -0.20
CA ILE A 279 -8.16 35.07 0.72
C ILE A 279 -8.17 36.43 0.02
N GLU A 280 -9.28 36.70 -0.67
CA GLU A 280 -9.69 38.06 -0.99
C GLU A 280 -9.77 38.83 0.32
N LEU A 281 -8.88 39.82 0.49
CA LEU A 281 -9.06 40.89 1.44
C LEU A 281 -9.71 42.04 0.69
N THR A 282 -11.00 42.18 0.98
CA THR A 282 -11.85 43.39 1.12
C THR A 282 -11.43 44.65 0.38
#